data_AF-A0A2W0B4Y3-F1
#
_entry.id   AF-A0A2W0B4Y3-F1
#
_cell.length_a   1.000
_cell.length_b   1.000
_cell.length_c   1.000
_cell.angle_alpha   90.00
_cell.angle_beta   90.00
_cell.angle_gamma   90.00
#
_symmetry.space_group_name_H-M   'P 1'
#
loop_
_entity.id
_entity.type
_entity.pdbx_description
1 polymer ?
#
loop_
_entity_poly.entity_id
_entity_poly.type
_entity_poly.pdbx_seq_one_letter_code
_entity_poly.pdbx_strand_id
1 'polypeptide(L)'
;MTILHDLRYGFRVLLKSPSATLVMLLILGVGIGANTAIFSLVDALYWKPITVEHPDEIVKVFAKGRYAYGAGFSYPEYVSFRDHNKSFSSLAAESTVAQLHLVSQGEAREARGAFVSANYFSTLGVKPLVGRFFLPEEDMVPDRNPVVVISAEMWKNRFGNDPTVVGRRIIVNRVELQIVGVAPPSFGGVHPGSPEELWVPSMMLHVHGYGGCSQQAECRVFDDLIGRLDAGRRRTEAADELSRIVVWSATDWPKSYRARQIAVFPVMGIDPDRSDAPSHVCRCRAAAGVMCEPRRPVAGTQRGPRPGDRGSTLHRRKPGANHTPAPDREPVVGVCRLCSWPGIFSLGPQWAGQLLQRG
;
A
#
# COMPACT_ATOMS: atom_id res chain seq x y z
N MET A 1 0.10 -45.10 31.80
CA MET A 1 -1.24 -44.52 31.56
C MET A 1 -1.39 -44.28 30.08
N THR A 2 -2.38 -44.90 29.46
CA THR A 2 -2.47 -45.08 28.00
C THR A 2 -3.42 -44.06 27.39
N ILE A 3 -2.90 -43.24 26.47
CA ILE A 3 -3.61 -42.20 25.69
C ILE A 3 -4.95 -42.71 25.10
N LEU A 4 -5.01 -43.98 24.73
CA LEU A 4 -6.22 -44.66 24.22
C LEU A 4 -7.36 -44.74 25.24
N HIS A 5 -7.04 -44.85 26.53
CA HIS A 5 -8.04 -44.88 27.61
C HIS A 5 -8.63 -43.48 27.85
N ASP A 6 -7.77 -42.44 27.78
CA ASP A 6 -8.17 -41.05 27.94
C ASP A 6 -9.03 -40.56 26.77
N LEU A 7 -8.69 -40.93 25.52
CA LEU A 7 -9.52 -40.65 24.34
C LEU A 7 -10.90 -41.30 24.42
N ARG A 8 -10.96 -42.58 24.83
CA ARG A 8 -12.23 -43.32 24.98
C ARG A 8 -13.11 -42.73 26.08
N TYR A 9 -12.49 -42.31 27.18
CA TYR A 9 -13.18 -41.67 28.29
C TYR A 9 -13.73 -40.30 27.88
N GLY A 10 -12.91 -39.46 27.23
CA GLY A 10 -13.33 -38.15 26.73
C GLY A 10 -14.51 -38.24 25.74
N PHE A 11 -14.47 -39.19 24.81
CA PHE A 11 -15.57 -39.40 23.86
C PHE A 11 -16.87 -39.83 24.55
N ARG A 12 -16.78 -40.68 25.58
CA ARG A 12 -17.94 -41.12 26.37
C ARG A 12 -18.53 -39.99 27.22
N VAL A 13 -17.71 -39.05 27.68
CA VAL A 13 -18.18 -37.83 28.38
C VAL A 13 -18.93 -36.91 27.43
N LEU A 14 -18.40 -36.68 26.21
CA LEU A 14 -19.06 -35.86 25.18
C LEU A 14 -20.44 -36.40 24.76
N LEU A 15 -20.60 -37.72 24.70
CA LEU A 15 -21.87 -38.38 24.40
C LEU A 15 -22.89 -38.30 25.55
N LYS A 16 -22.45 -38.10 26.80
CA LYS A 16 -23.33 -37.99 27.97
C LYS A 16 -23.94 -36.58 28.13
N SER A 17 -23.38 -35.56 27.52
CA SER A 17 -23.83 -34.16 27.59
C SER A 17 -24.07 -33.56 26.20
N PRO A 18 -25.07 -34.06 25.44
CA PRO A 18 -25.26 -33.73 24.02
C PRO A 18 -25.50 -32.23 23.76
N SER A 19 -26.20 -31.52 24.66
CA SER A 19 -26.47 -30.08 24.51
C SER A 19 -25.20 -29.23 24.67
N ALA A 20 -24.37 -29.53 25.66
CA ALA A 20 -23.11 -28.82 25.89
C ALA A 20 -22.10 -29.08 24.74
N THR A 21 -22.01 -30.34 24.29
CA THR A 21 -21.17 -30.72 23.14
C THR A 21 -21.63 -30.02 21.86
N LEU A 22 -22.95 -29.92 21.61
CA LEU A 22 -23.49 -29.22 20.44
C LEU A 22 -23.11 -27.74 20.45
N VAL A 23 -23.26 -27.06 21.59
CA VAL A 23 -22.87 -25.63 21.72
C VAL A 23 -21.38 -25.44 21.46
N MET A 24 -20.53 -26.31 22.02
CA MET A 24 -19.07 -26.26 21.76
C MET A 24 -18.73 -26.48 20.29
N LEU A 25 -19.35 -27.46 19.62
CA LEU A 25 -19.16 -27.71 18.19
C LEU A 25 -19.64 -26.54 17.33
N LEU A 26 -20.74 -25.89 17.69
CA LEU A 26 -21.22 -24.71 16.98
C LEU A 26 -20.25 -23.53 17.15
N ILE A 27 -19.77 -23.26 18.36
CA ILE A 27 -18.79 -22.20 18.61
C ILE A 27 -17.49 -22.48 17.84
N LEU A 28 -16.99 -23.72 17.90
CA LEU A 28 -15.78 -24.14 17.18
C LEU A 28 -15.97 -24.05 15.66
N GLY A 29 -17.11 -24.52 15.16
CA GLY A 29 -17.46 -24.48 13.73
C GLY A 29 -17.57 -23.05 13.21
N VAL A 30 -18.22 -22.15 13.95
CA VAL A 30 -18.29 -20.73 13.62
C VAL A 30 -16.89 -20.10 13.65
N GLY A 31 -16.08 -20.40 14.67
CA GLY A 31 -14.72 -19.90 14.77
C GLY A 31 -13.82 -20.33 13.61
N ILE A 32 -13.87 -21.61 13.22
CA ILE A 32 -13.09 -22.14 12.10
C ILE A 32 -13.63 -21.60 10.78
N GLY A 33 -14.95 -21.61 10.57
CA GLY A 33 -15.59 -21.15 9.34
C GLY A 33 -15.36 -19.67 9.07
N ALA A 34 -15.53 -18.82 10.09
CA ALA A 34 -15.31 -17.37 9.95
C ALA A 34 -13.87 -17.04 9.60
N ASN A 35 -12.89 -17.65 10.29
CA ASN A 35 -11.48 -17.44 9.98
C ASN A 35 -11.13 -17.95 8.58
N THR A 36 -11.58 -19.15 8.21
CA THR A 36 -11.32 -19.73 6.88
C THR A 36 -11.92 -18.90 5.76
N ALA A 37 -13.14 -18.37 5.94
CA ALA A 37 -13.80 -17.50 4.96
C ALA A 37 -13.03 -16.19 4.76
N ILE A 38 -12.53 -15.57 5.84
CA ILE A 38 -11.71 -14.36 5.75
C ILE A 38 -10.41 -14.63 4.99
N PHE A 39 -9.69 -15.71 5.34
CA PHE A 39 -8.45 -16.06 4.63
C PHE A 39 -8.70 -16.41 3.16
N SER A 40 -9.79 -17.12 2.85
CA SER A 40 -10.16 -17.46 1.47
C SER A 40 -10.50 -16.21 0.65
N LEU A 41 -11.18 -15.23 1.25
CA LEU A 41 -11.46 -13.95 0.61
C LEU A 41 -10.18 -13.16 0.36
N VAL A 42 -9.27 -13.11 1.33
CA VAL A 42 -7.98 -12.44 1.17
C VAL A 42 -7.15 -13.12 0.07
N ASP A 43 -7.08 -14.44 0.06
CA ASP A 43 -6.40 -15.22 -0.97
C ASP A 43 -7.01 -14.94 -2.36
N ALA A 44 -8.33 -15.00 -2.48
CA ALA A 44 -9.03 -14.77 -3.74
C ALA A 44 -8.90 -13.32 -4.27
N LEU A 45 -8.78 -12.32 -3.39
CA LEU A 45 -8.69 -10.90 -3.76
C LEU A 45 -7.25 -10.41 -3.95
N TYR A 46 -6.31 -10.89 -3.13
CA TYR A 46 -4.94 -10.38 -3.12
C TYR A 46 -3.94 -11.31 -3.80
N TRP A 47 -4.22 -12.61 -3.92
CA TRP A 47 -3.24 -13.60 -4.43
C TRP A 47 -3.57 -14.09 -5.83
N LYS A 48 -4.53 -13.47 -6.53
CA LYS A 48 -4.71 -13.74 -7.96
C LYS A 48 -3.45 -13.30 -8.74
N PRO A 49 -2.83 -14.21 -9.50
CA PRO A 49 -1.66 -13.87 -10.29
C PRO A 49 -2.01 -12.75 -11.27
N ILE A 50 -1.26 -11.64 -11.21
CA ILE A 50 -1.27 -10.61 -12.25
C ILE A 50 -0.99 -11.34 -13.57
N THR A 51 -1.85 -11.12 -14.57
CA THR A 51 -1.75 -11.82 -15.86
C THR A 51 -0.69 -11.16 -16.72
N VAL A 52 0.57 -11.44 -16.40
CA VAL A 52 1.78 -10.95 -17.09
C VAL A 52 2.67 -12.14 -17.46
N GLU A 53 3.52 -11.95 -18.46
CA GLU A 53 4.48 -12.97 -18.88
C GLU A 53 5.52 -13.20 -17.76
N HIS A 54 5.69 -14.45 -17.31
CA HIS A 54 6.60 -14.86 -16.23
C HIS A 54 6.47 -14.01 -14.94
N PRO A 55 5.35 -14.14 -14.19
CA PRO A 55 5.06 -13.29 -13.03
C PRO A 55 6.04 -13.47 -11.85
N ASP A 56 6.74 -14.60 -11.79
CA ASP A 56 7.75 -14.92 -10.78
C ASP A 56 9.06 -14.13 -10.95
N GLU A 57 9.34 -13.62 -12.15
CA GLU A 57 10.47 -12.74 -12.45
C GLU A 57 10.17 -11.27 -12.16
N ILE A 58 8.90 -10.91 -12.03
CA ILE A 58 8.47 -9.54 -11.81
C ILE A 58 8.62 -9.20 -10.32
N VAL A 59 9.31 -8.10 -10.04
CA VAL A 59 9.58 -7.60 -8.69
C VAL A 59 9.34 -6.10 -8.59
N LYS A 60 8.95 -5.63 -7.41
CA LYS A 60 8.86 -4.21 -7.07
C LYS A 60 10.12 -3.79 -6.32
N VAL A 61 10.65 -2.63 -6.67
CA VAL A 61 11.87 -2.05 -6.12
C VAL A 61 11.48 -0.79 -5.35
N PHE A 62 11.86 -0.73 -4.08
CA PHE A 62 11.57 0.40 -3.21
C PHE A 62 12.84 0.99 -2.63
N ALA A 63 12.89 2.31 -2.55
CA ALA A 63 13.91 2.98 -1.77
C ALA A 63 13.52 3.02 -0.29
N LYS A 64 14.47 2.66 0.59
CA LYS A 64 14.32 2.82 2.04
C LYS A 64 14.39 4.29 2.42
N GLY A 65 13.38 4.75 3.14
CA GLY A 65 13.32 6.07 3.77
C GLY A 65 13.73 6.04 5.24
N ARG A 66 13.62 7.20 5.90
CA ARG A 66 13.96 7.37 7.32
C ARG A 66 13.05 6.57 8.27
N TYR A 67 11.80 6.31 7.85
CA TYR A 67 10.77 5.67 8.70
C TYR A 67 10.09 4.45 8.05
N ALA A 68 10.19 4.26 6.73
CA ALA A 68 9.62 3.12 6.00
C ALA A 68 10.23 3.00 4.59
N TYR A 69 9.94 1.91 3.88
CA TYR A 69 10.07 1.85 2.42
C TYR A 69 9.05 2.77 1.75
N GLY A 70 9.33 3.25 0.55
CA GLY A 70 8.44 4.17 -0.19
C GLY A 70 8.88 5.63 -0.11
N ALA A 71 10.17 5.88 0.04
CA ALA A 71 10.71 7.24 -0.05
C ALA A 71 10.89 7.71 -1.51
N GLY A 72 10.25 7.02 -2.47
CA GLY A 72 10.18 7.33 -3.89
C GLY A 72 11.51 7.42 -4.66
N PHE A 73 11.38 7.58 -5.97
CA PHE A 73 12.48 7.79 -6.91
C PHE A 73 12.22 9.02 -7.78
N SER A 74 13.28 9.76 -8.05
CA SER A 74 13.30 10.80 -9.07
C SER A 74 13.54 10.19 -10.46
N TYR A 75 13.21 10.95 -11.50
CA TYR A 75 13.47 10.49 -12.88
C TYR A 75 14.96 10.25 -13.17
N PRO A 76 15.92 11.10 -12.77
CA PRO A 76 17.33 10.79 -12.91
C PRO A 76 17.77 9.52 -12.15
N GLU A 77 17.20 9.27 -10.95
CA GLU A 77 17.45 8.01 -10.22
C GLU A 77 16.95 6.81 -11.02
N TYR A 78 15.71 6.87 -11.53
CA TYR A 78 15.14 5.82 -12.37
C TYR A 78 15.99 5.55 -13.62
N VAL A 79 16.35 6.59 -14.39
CA VAL A 79 17.17 6.47 -15.60
C VAL A 79 18.53 5.85 -15.26
N SER A 80 19.18 6.29 -14.17
CA SER A 80 20.46 5.73 -13.74
C SER A 80 20.35 4.24 -13.42
N PHE A 81 19.31 3.81 -12.69
CA PHE A 81 19.11 2.40 -12.39
C PHE A 81 18.77 1.60 -13.64
N ARG A 82 17.89 2.11 -14.51
CA ARG A 82 17.52 1.43 -15.76
C ARG A 82 18.73 1.19 -16.64
N ASP A 83 19.62 2.18 -16.78
CA ASP A 83 20.71 2.14 -17.76
C ASP A 83 21.99 1.45 -17.22
N HIS A 84 22.16 1.33 -15.90
CA HIS A 84 23.41 0.81 -15.30
C HIS A 84 23.25 -0.50 -14.51
N ASN A 85 22.04 -1.02 -14.35
CA ASN A 85 21.84 -2.31 -13.69
C ASN A 85 22.19 -3.50 -14.63
N LYS A 86 22.47 -4.65 -14.03
CA LYS A 86 22.80 -5.94 -14.66
C LYS A 86 22.01 -7.11 -14.07
N SER A 87 21.12 -6.82 -13.13
CA SER A 87 20.26 -7.80 -12.47
C SER A 87 18.88 -7.88 -13.10
N PHE A 88 18.46 -6.85 -13.84
CA PHE A 88 17.15 -6.78 -14.46
C PHE A 88 17.27 -6.70 -15.99
N SER A 89 16.47 -7.49 -16.69
CA SER A 89 16.31 -7.38 -18.14
C SER A 89 15.58 -6.12 -18.55
N SER A 90 14.67 -5.63 -17.71
CA SER A 90 13.98 -4.35 -17.89
C SER A 90 13.55 -3.77 -16.54
N LEU A 91 13.62 -2.45 -16.43
CA LEU A 91 13.21 -1.69 -15.26
C LEU A 91 12.29 -0.54 -15.70
N ALA A 92 11.09 -0.49 -15.15
CA ALA A 92 10.08 0.53 -15.37
C ALA A 92 9.79 1.30 -14.08
N ALA A 93 9.27 2.51 -14.21
CA ALA A 93 8.85 3.33 -13.09
C ALA A 93 7.33 3.48 -13.06
N GLU A 94 6.77 3.55 -11.86
CA GLU A 94 5.34 3.74 -11.65
C GLU A 94 5.11 4.73 -10.49
N SER A 95 4.04 5.50 -10.61
CA SER A 95 3.41 6.16 -9.49
C SER A 95 1.91 5.99 -9.59
N THR A 96 1.32 5.58 -8.48
CA THR A 96 -0.11 5.32 -8.41
C THR A 96 -0.78 6.49 -7.74
N VAL A 97 -1.77 7.07 -8.42
CA VAL A 97 -2.58 8.15 -7.84
C VAL A 97 -3.96 7.62 -7.48
N ALA A 98 -4.43 8.01 -6.29
CA ALA A 98 -5.69 7.52 -5.77
C ALA A 98 -6.88 7.93 -6.66
N GLN A 99 -6.88 9.14 -7.22
CA GLN A 99 -7.97 9.70 -8.02
C GLN A 99 -7.45 10.74 -9.03
N LEU A 100 -7.88 10.59 -10.29
CA LEU A 100 -7.68 11.52 -11.39
C LEU A 100 -9.03 12.10 -11.83
N HIS A 101 -9.08 13.39 -12.17
CA HIS A 101 -10.29 14.02 -12.71
C HIS A 101 -10.35 13.80 -14.21
N LEU A 102 -11.22 12.89 -14.65
CA LEU A 102 -11.42 12.53 -16.04
C LEU A 102 -12.67 13.23 -16.59
N VAL A 103 -12.53 13.90 -17.75
CA VAL A 103 -13.64 14.34 -18.58
C VAL A 103 -13.59 13.58 -19.90
N SER A 104 -14.66 12.86 -20.21
CA SER A 104 -14.83 12.12 -21.47
C SER A 104 -16.27 12.20 -21.93
N GLN A 105 -16.48 12.49 -23.22
CA GLN A 105 -17.81 12.65 -23.82
C GLN A 105 -18.73 13.64 -23.08
N GLY A 106 -18.16 14.74 -22.54
CA GLY A 106 -18.92 15.78 -21.84
C GLY A 106 -19.23 15.49 -20.37
N GLU A 107 -18.87 14.31 -19.86
CA GLU A 107 -19.07 13.95 -18.45
C GLU A 107 -17.76 13.99 -17.67
N ALA A 108 -17.79 14.62 -16.49
CA ALA A 108 -16.68 14.66 -15.54
C ALA A 108 -16.88 13.60 -14.43
N ARG A 109 -15.83 12.84 -14.11
CA ARG A 109 -15.80 11.88 -13.01
C ARG A 109 -14.39 11.69 -12.48
N GLU A 110 -14.29 11.02 -11.35
CA GLU A 110 -13.03 10.46 -10.89
C GLU A 110 -12.73 9.15 -11.63
N ALA A 111 -11.46 8.94 -11.93
CA ALA A 111 -10.93 7.69 -12.46
C ALA A 111 -9.64 7.33 -11.73
N ARG A 112 -9.37 6.03 -11.56
CA ARG A 112 -8.06 5.58 -11.10
C ARG A 112 -7.10 5.50 -12.27
N GLY A 113 -5.87 5.95 -12.05
CA GLY A 113 -4.83 5.79 -13.05
C GLY A 113 -3.44 5.77 -12.44
N ALA A 114 -2.48 5.41 -13.27
CA ALA A 114 -1.08 5.39 -12.91
C ALA A 114 -0.25 6.20 -13.89
N PHE A 115 0.79 6.83 -13.37
CA PHE A 115 1.85 7.46 -14.14
C PHE A 115 2.98 6.46 -14.31
N VAL A 116 3.29 6.11 -15.55
CA VAL A 116 4.21 5.02 -15.83
C VAL A 116 5.28 5.44 -16.83
N SER A 117 6.46 4.83 -16.72
CA SER A 117 7.50 5.04 -17.72
C SER A 117 7.09 4.43 -19.08
N ALA A 118 7.69 4.91 -20.16
CA ALA A 118 7.35 4.43 -21.51
C ALA A 118 7.47 2.89 -21.67
N ASN A 119 8.45 2.28 -21.01
CA ASN A 119 8.72 0.84 -21.06
C ASN A 119 7.93 0.00 -20.04
N TYR A 120 6.94 0.57 -19.34
CA TYR A 120 6.17 -0.14 -18.32
C TYR A 120 5.48 -1.39 -18.85
N PHE A 121 4.68 -1.24 -19.92
CA PHE A 121 3.94 -2.35 -20.50
C PHE A 121 4.86 -3.42 -21.09
N SER A 122 5.96 -3.02 -21.73
CA SER A 122 6.95 -3.97 -22.27
C SER A 122 7.69 -4.72 -21.17
N THR A 123 8.00 -4.07 -20.04
CA THR A 123 8.60 -4.73 -18.86
C THR A 123 7.69 -5.84 -18.34
N LEU A 124 6.39 -5.58 -18.31
CA LEU A 124 5.36 -6.52 -17.89
C LEU A 124 4.97 -7.55 -18.96
N GLY A 125 5.52 -7.47 -20.19
CA GLY A 125 5.14 -8.37 -21.29
C GLY A 125 3.69 -8.19 -21.75
N VAL A 126 3.09 -7.02 -21.49
CA VAL A 126 1.71 -6.72 -21.89
C VAL A 126 1.69 -6.28 -23.35
N LYS A 127 0.68 -6.73 -24.10
CA LYS A 127 0.45 -6.32 -25.50
C LYS A 127 -0.87 -5.54 -25.59
N PRO A 128 -0.92 -4.45 -26.38
CA PRO A 128 -2.14 -3.67 -26.52
C PRO A 128 -3.22 -4.48 -27.24
N LEU A 129 -4.47 -4.28 -26.84
CA LEU A 129 -5.63 -4.84 -27.53
C LEU A 129 -5.90 -4.09 -28.84
N VAL A 130 -5.78 -2.77 -28.81
CA VAL A 130 -5.93 -1.86 -29.96
C VAL A 130 -4.89 -0.74 -29.84
N GLY A 131 -4.33 -0.30 -30.96
CA GLY A 131 -3.37 0.80 -31.01
C GLY A 131 -1.98 0.38 -30.53
N ARG A 132 -1.35 1.25 -29.74
CA ARG A 132 0.00 1.04 -29.19
C ARG A 132 0.11 1.50 -27.74
N PHE A 133 1.18 1.12 -27.08
CA PHE A 133 1.61 1.75 -25.83
C PHE A 133 2.53 2.96 -26.09
N PHE A 134 3.17 3.45 -25.03
CA PHE A 134 4.01 4.63 -25.08
C PHE A 134 5.33 4.38 -25.83
N LEU A 135 5.76 5.39 -26.57
CA LEU A 135 7.07 5.40 -27.22
C LEU A 135 8.12 5.97 -26.25
N PRO A 136 9.40 5.57 -26.35
CA PRO A 136 10.45 6.11 -25.50
C PRO A 136 10.51 7.64 -25.49
N GLU A 137 10.35 8.28 -26.66
CA GLU A 137 10.41 9.74 -26.80
C GLU A 137 9.22 10.45 -26.16
N GLU A 138 8.14 9.72 -25.84
CA GLU A 138 6.95 10.26 -25.17
C GLU A 138 7.19 10.52 -23.68
N ASP A 139 8.24 9.91 -23.11
CA ASP A 139 8.57 9.93 -21.68
C ASP A 139 9.95 10.56 -21.39
N MET A 140 10.50 11.34 -22.32
CA MET A 140 11.83 12.00 -22.15
C MET A 140 11.76 13.47 -21.77
N VAL A 141 10.72 14.18 -22.23
CA VAL A 141 10.61 15.63 -22.07
C VAL A 141 9.32 15.94 -21.30
N PRO A 142 9.39 16.67 -20.17
CA PRO A 142 8.23 17.05 -19.40
C PRO A 142 7.12 17.67 -20.25
N ASP A 143 5.91 17.14 -20.10
CA ASP A 143 4.64 17.61 -20.65
C ASP A 143 4.58 17.76 -22.18
N ARG A 144 5.55 17.18 -22.91
CA ARG A 144 5.66 17.35 -24.36
C ARG A 144 4.65 16.51 -25.14
N ASN A 145 4.37 15.29 -24.69
CA ASN A 145 3.62 14.30 -25.46
C ASN A 145 2.36 13.88 -24.69
N PRO A 146 1.24 14.60 -24.84
CA PRO A 146 0.02 14.37 -24.08
C PRO A 146 -0.74 13.15 -24.61
N VAL A 147 -0.29 11.96 -24.24
CA VAL A 147 -0.89 10.68 -24.64
C VAL A 147 -1.38 9.88 -23.43
N VAL A 148 -2.31 8.97 -23.65
CA VAL A 148 -2.92 8.13 -22.61
C VAL A 148 -3.27 6.75 -23.17
N VAL A 149 -3.15 5.73 -22.33
CA VAL A 149 -3.64 4.38 -22.60
C VAL A 149 -4.82 4.13 -21.66
N ILE A 150 -5.90 3.51 -22.16
CA ILE A 150 -7.10 3.22 -21.36
C ILE A 150 -7.30 1.72 -21.16
N SER A 151 -7.97 1.32 -20.09
CA SER A 151 -8.30 -0.09 -19.83
C SER A 151 -9.40 -0.57 -20.77
N ALA A 152 -9.46 -1.88 -21.02
CA ALA A 152 -10.55 -2.48 -21.79
C ALA A 152 -11.93 -2.23 -21.15
N GLU A 153 -12.00 -2.15 -19.82
CA GLU A 153 -13.24 -1.83 -19.10
C GLU A 153 -13.71 -0.40 -19.38
N MET A 154 -12.78 0.58 -19.33
CA MET A 154 -13.11 1.96 -19.69
C MET A 154 -13.50 2.07 -21.17
N TRP A 155 -12.79 1.37 -22.06
CA TRP A 155 -13.12 1.31 -23.49
C TRP A 155 -14.53 0.77 -23.74
N LYS A 156 -14.89 -0.32 -23.07
CA LYS A 156 -16.23 -0.92 -23.14
C LYS A 156 -17.31 0.00 -22.59
N ASN A 157 -17.14 0.48 -21.36
CA ASN A 157 -18.20 1.17 -20.63
C ASN A 157 -18.42 2.61 -21.10
N ARG A 158 -17.36 3.28 -21.60
CA ARG A 158 -17.43 4.70 -22.01
C ARG A 158 -17.47 4.87 -23.52
N PHE A 159 -16.73 4.06 -24.25
CA PHE A 159 -16.59 4.20 -25.70
C PHE A 159 -17.29 3.08 -26.47
N GLY A 160 -18.04 2.21 -25.81
CA GLY A 160 -18.86 1.18 -26.47
C GLY A 160 -18.05 0.17 -27.28
N ASN A 161 -16.79 -0.08 -26.92
CA ASN A 161 -15.82 -0.85 -27.72
C ASN A 161 -15.59 -0.29 -29.15
N ASP A 162 -15.73 1.02 -29.34
CA ASP A 162 -15.51 1.65 -30.63
C ASP A 162 -14.02 1.55 -31.04
N PRO A 163 -13.67 0.86 -32.14
CA PRO A 163 -12.29 0.70 -32.58
C PRO A 163 -11.64 2.03 -33.01
N THR A 164 -12.45 3.06 -33.29
CA THR A 164 -11.98 4.42 -33.59
C THR A 164 -11.67 5.24 -32.33
N VAL A 165 -11.58 4.59 -31.15
CA VAL A 165 -11.20 5.26 -29.90
C VAL A 165 -9.76 5.78 -29.94
N VAL A 166 -8.86 5.10 -30.66
CA VAL A 166 -7.47 5.53 -30.84
C VAL A 166 -7.46 6.82 -31.65
N GLY A 167 -6.76 7.84 -31.15
CA GLY A 167 -6.73 9.17 -31.71
C GLY A 167 -7.74 10.14 -31.09
N ARG A 168 -8.76 9.64 -30.37
CA ARG A 168 -9.70 10.50 -29.61
C ARG A 168 -9.01 11.15 -28.42
N ARG A 169 -9.60 12.25 -27.95
CA ARG A 169 -9.09 13.03 -26.84
C ARG A 169 -9.97 12.92 -25.62
N ILE A 170 -9.35 12.85 -24.45
CA ILE A 170 -9.97 12.93 -23.13
C ILE A 170 -9.22 13.96 -22.30
N ILE A 171 -9.88 14.56 -21.32
CA ILE A 171 -9.23 15.51 -20.43
C ILE A 171 -8.96 14.81 -19.11
N VAL A 172 -7.71 14.81 -18.65
CA VAL A 172 -7.31 14.27 -17.35
C VAL A 172 -6.61 15.38 -16.58
N ASN A 173 -7.11 15.71 -15.38
CA ASN A 173 -6.60 16.79 -14.54
C ASN A 173 -6.43 18.13 -15.28
N ARG A 174 -7.42 18.46 -16.14
CA ARG A 174 -7.46 19.67 -16.99
C ARG A 174 -6.47 19.69 -18.16
N VAL A 175 -5.78 18.59 -18.44
CA VAL A 175 -4.90 18.43 -19.60
C VAL A 175 -5.58 17.53 -20.61
N GLU A 176 -5.62 17.95 -21.87
CA GLU A 176 -6.15 17.13 -22.95
C GLU A 176 -5.10 16.11 -23.38
N LEU A 177 -5.45 14.82 -23.32
CA LEU A 177 -4.60 13.69 -23.68
C LEU A 177 -5.23 12.92 -24.85
N GLN A 178 -4.40 12.47 -25.80
CA GLN A 178 -4.82 11.61 -26.90
C GLN A 178 -4.72 10.12 -26.53
N ILE A 179 -5.79 9.37 -26.75
CA ILE A 179 -5.79 7.92 -26.56
C ILE A 179 -4.93 7.28 -27.66
N VAL A 180 -3.85 6.61 -27.27
CA VAL A 180 -2.92 5.93 -28.21
C VAL A 180 -3.11 4.41 -28.24
N GLY A 181 -3.76 3.84 -27.22
CA GLY A 181 -4.07 2.42 -27.19
C GLY A 181 -4.99 2.00 -26.05
N VAL A 182 -5.39 0.74 -26.12
CA VAL A 182 -6.25 0.08 -25.14
C VAL A 182 -5.51 -1.13 -24.56
N ALA A 183 -5.40 -1.20 -23.23
CA ALA A 183 -4.82 -2.36 -22.54
C ALA A 183 -5.78 -3.57 -22.59
N PRO A 184 -5.26 -4.81 -22.60
CA PRO A 184 -6.09 -6.01 -22.68
C PRO A 184 -6.93 -6.20 -21.40
N PRO A 185 -8.10 -6.87 -21.45
CA PRO A 185 -8.97 -7.07 -20.28
C PRO A 185 -8.32 -7.84 -19.13
N SER A 186 -7.29 -8.62 -19.42
CA SER A 186 -6.50 -9.35 -18.42
C SER A 186 -5.54 -8.45 -17.62
N PHE A 187 -5.34 -7.21 -18.07
CA PHE A 187 -4.42 -6.26 -17.45
C PHE A 187 -5.18 -5.07 -16.87
N GLY A 188 -5.21 -5.01 -15.54
CA GLY A 188 -5.76 -3.88 -14.78
C GLY A 188 -4.72 -3.19 -13.92
N GLY A 189 -3.43 -3.43 -14.15
CA GLY A 189 -2.38 -2.90 -13.28
C GLY A 189 -1.60 -3.93 -12.48
N VAL A 190 -0.63 -3.43 -11.72
CA VAL A 190 0.18 -4.23 -10.80
C VAL A 190 -0.26 -4.14 -9.33
N HIS A 191 -1.39 -3.45 -9.06
CA HIS A 191 -1.96 -3.31 -7.72
C HIS A 191 -3.24 -4.19 -7.55
N PRO A 192 -3.13 -5.36 -6.90
CA PRO A 192 -4.27 -6.24 -6.68
C PRO A 192 -5.43 -5.53 -5.97
N GLY A 193 -6.66 -5.79 -6.43
CA GLY A 193 -7.88 -5.22 -5.85
C GLY A 193 -8.14 -3.74 -6.18
N SER A 194 -7.24 -3.06 -6.91
CA SER A 194 -7.41 -1.66 -7.32
C SER A 194 -7.05 -1.46 -8.79
N PRO A 195 -7.89 -1.95 -9.73
CA PRO A 195 -7.57 -1.86 -11.14
C PRO A 195 -7.49 -0.40 -11.61
N GLU A 196 -6.51 -0.10 -12.45
CA GLU A 196 -6.40 1.20 -13.11
C GLU A 196 -7.29 1.27 -14.36
N GLU A 197 -7.86 2.45 -14.59
CA GLU A 197 -8.71 2.71 -15.74
C GLU A 197 -7.95 3.35 -16.90
N LEU A 198 -6.82 4.00 -16.58
CA LEU A 198 -5.96 4.65 -17.55
C LEU A 198 -4.51 4.76 -17.04
N TRP A 199 -3.58 4.84 -17.97
CA TRP A 199 -2.17 5.07 -17.73
C TRP A 199 -1.72 6.30 -18.51
N VAL A 200 -0.86 7.11 -17.89
CA VAL A 200 -0.30 8.34 -18.48
C VAL A 200 1.23 8.25 -18.41
N PRO A 201 1.99 8.74 -19.42
CA PRO A 201 3.44 8.80 -19.33
C PRO A 201 3.89 9.61 -18.11
N SER A 202 4.95 9.14 -17.45
CA SER A 202 5.45 9.76 -16.22
C SER A 202 5.91 11.21 -16.40
N MET A 203 6.35 11.57 -17.60
CA MET A 203 6.72 12.93 -17.94
C MET A 203 5.55 13.90 -18.10
N MET A 204 4.29 13.46 -18.02
CA MET A 204 3.14 14.37 -17.95
C MET A 204 2.98 14.96 -16.53
N LEU A 205 4.00 15.69 -16.08
CA LEU A 205 4.13 16.22 -14.72
C LEU A 205 2.96 17.13 -14.33
N HIS A 206 2.37 17.90 -15.26
CA HIS A 206 1.19 18.72 -14.98
C HIS A 206 -0.05 17.88 -14.69
N VAL A 207 -0.21 16.75 -15.37
CA VAL A 207 -1.30 15.79 -15.09
C VAL A 207 -1.08 15.13 -13.73
N HIS A 208 0.18 14.82 -13.41
CA HIS A 208 0.61 14.25 -12.12
C HIS A 208 0.47 15.23 -10.94
N GLY A 209 0.33 16.53 -11.21
CA GLY A 209 0.32 17.56 -10.17
C GLY A 209 1.73 17.99 -9.72
N TYR A 210 2.76 17.51 -10.40
CA TYR A 210 4.18 17.86 -10.20
C TYR A 210 4.69 18.83 -11.28
N GLY A 211 3.85 19.68 -11.88
CA GLY A 211 4.28 20.62 -12.93
C GLY A 211 5.46 21.53 -12.53
N GLY A 212 5.60 21.85 -11.24
CA GLY A 212 6.74 22.59 -10.68
C GLY A 212 8.07 21.81 -10.62
N CYS A 213 8.06 20.51 -10.88
CA CYS A 213 9.22 19.63 -10.82
C CYS A 213 10.07 19.60 -12.08
N SER A 214 9.58 20.15 -13.20
CA SER A 214 10.32 20.22 -14.46
C SER A 214 11.69 20.90 -14.35
N GLN A 215 11.93 21.67 -13.28
CA GLN A 215 13.19 22.38 -13.02
C GLN A 215 13.99 21.86 -11.81
N GLN A 216 13.55 20.80 -11.13
CA GLN A 216 14.18 20.33 -9.90
C GLN A 216 14.57 18.85 -10.00
N ALA A 217 15.89 18.57 -9.95
CA ALA A 217 16.45 17.22 -9.96
C ALA A 217 16.06 16.36 -8.74
N GLU A 218 15.41 16.93 -7.74
CA GLU A 218 15.06 16.26 -6.48
C GLU A 218 13.62 15.73 -6.42
N CYS A 219 12.81 16.00 -7.45
CA CYS A 219 11.42 15.59 -7.45
C CYS A 219 11.27 14.08 -7.58
N ARG A 220 10.78 13.46 -6.51
CA ARG A 220 10.47 12.03 -6.46
C ARG A 220 9.03 11.81 -6.89
N VAL A 221 8.86 11.59 -8.19
CA VAL A 221 7.57 11.44 -8.85
C VAL A 221 7.13 9.97 -8.96
N PHE A 222 8.01 9.04 -8.59
CA PHE A 222 7.76 7.60 -8.60
C PHE A 222 7.68 7.05 -7.19
N ASP A 223 6.67 6.22 -6.92
CA ASP A 223 6.50 5.56 -5.62
C ASP A 223 7.41 4.35 -5.52
N ASP A 224 7.51 3.59 -6.62
CA ASP A 224 8.30 2.38 -6.77
C ASP A 224 8.73 2.17 -8.23
N LEU A 225 9.68 1.26 -8.42
CA LEU A 225 10.06 0.76 -9.74
C LEU A 225 9.62 -0.69 -9.87
N ILE A 226 9.37 -1.12 -11.09
CA ILE A 226 9.01 -2.49 -11.41
C ILE A 226 10.10 -3.05 -12.30
N GLY A 227 10.68 -4.16 -11.89
CA GLY A 227 11.75 -4.83 -12.62
C GLY A 227 11.37 -6.23 -13.03
N ARG A 228 11.88 -6.66 -14.19
CA ARG A 228 11.95 -8.08 -14.55
C ARG A 228 13.36 -8.58 -14.23
N LEU A 229 13.44 -9.47 -13.26
CA LEU A 229 14.70 -10.04 -12.78
C LEU A 229 15.25 -11.04 -13.81
N ASP A 230 16.55 -11.00 -14.08
CA ASP A 230 17.18 -11.98 -14.97
C ASP A 230 17.16 -13.39 -14.36
N ALA A 231 17.05 -14.40 -15.23
CA ALA A 231 17.00 -15.80 -14.84
C ALA A 231 18.19 -16.18 -13.93
N GLY A 232 17.89 -16.70 -12.74
CA GLY A 232 18.89 -17.15 -11.76
C GLY A 232 19.45 -16.05 -10.85
N ARG A 233 19.07 -14.78 -11.01
CA ARG A 233 19.43 -13.72 -10.06
C ARG A 233 18.59 -13.81 -8.80
N ARG A 234 19.20 -13.46 -7.66
CA ARG A 234 18.47 -13.35 -6.39
C ARG A 234 18.03 -11.92 -6.14
N ARG A 235 16.84 -11.74 -5.57
CA ARG A 235 16.29 -10.42 -5.20
C ARG A 235 17.23 -9.61 -4.30
N THR A 236 17.91 -10.28 -3.36
CA THR A 236 18.90 -9.65 -2.46
C THR A 236 20.14 -9.17 -3.20
N GLU A 237 20.63 -9.92 -4.19
CA GLU A 237 21.75 -9.50 -5.04
C GLU A 237 21.38 -8.27 -5.87
N ALA A 238 20.18 -8.28 -6.45
CA ALA A 238 19.66 -7.15 -7.22
C ALA A 238 19.50 -5.90 -6.33
N ALA A 239 19.01 -6.06 -5.10
CA ALA A 239 18.89 -4.99 -4.13
C ALA A 239 20.26 -4.38 -3.75
N ASP A 240 21.26 -5.23 -3.49
CA ASP A 240 22.62 -4.81 -3.17
C ASP A 240 23.29 -4.10 -4.35
N GLU A 241 23.05 -4.59 -5.58
CA GLU A 241 23.55 -3.97 -6.80
C GLU A 241 22.99 -2.56 -6.99
N LEU A 242 21.67 -2.41 -6.98
CA LEU A 242 21.02 -1.10 -7.14
C LEU A 242 21.43 -0.13 -6.03
N SER A 243 21.62 -0.62 -4.80
CA SER A 243 22.09 0.20 -3.67
C SER A 243 23.49 0.78 -3.88
N ARG A 244 24.31 0.19 -4.78
CA ARG A 244 25.66 0.66 -5.11
C ARG A 244 25.70 1.61 -6.30
N ILE A 245 24.64 1.67 -7.12
CA ILE A 245 24.59 2.56 -8.27
C ILE A 245 24.53 4.01 -7.77
N VAL A 246 25.56 4.79 -8.12
CA VAL A 246 25.64 6.20 -7.80
C VAL A 246 24.80 6.97 -8.82
N VAL A 247 23.86 7.77 -8.32
CA VAL A 247 23.03 8.65 -9.17
C VAL A 247 23.68 10.03 -9.19
N TRP A 248 24.12 10.45 -10.38
CA TRP A 248 24.67 11.78 -10.61
C TRP A 248 23.52 12.75 -10.91
N SER A 249 23.32 13.74 -10.04
CA SER A 249 22.43 14.89 -10.31
C SER A 249 23.27 16.04 -10.84
N ALA A 250 22.77 16.72 -11.87
CA ALA A 250 23.49 17.77 -12.60
C ALA A 250 23.70 19.08 -11.81
N THR A 251 23.04 19.27 -10.66
CA THR A 251 22.94 20.61 -10.04
C THR A 251 23.81 20.83 -8.81
N ASP A 252 24.31 19.80 -8.12
CA ASP A 252 25.13 20.01 -6.89
C ASP A 252 26.24 18.96 -6.69
N TRP A 253 27.39 19.26 -7.29
CA TRP A 253 28.69 18.77 -6.82
C TRP A 253 29.05 19.55 -5.52
N PRO A 254 29.36 18.93 -4.35
CA PRO A 254 29.68 17.53 -4.07
C PRO A 254 28.82 16.93 -2.94
N LYS A 255 27.49 16.96 -3.05
CA LYS A 255 26.63 16.13 -2.18
C LYS A 255 25.93 15.10 -3.05
N SER A 256 26.70 14.09 -3.47
CA SER A 256 26.16 12.86 -4.05
C SER A 256 24.92 12.43 -3.25
N TYR A 257 23.81 12.13 -3.93
CA TYR A 257 22.76 11.32 -3.33
C TYR A 257 23.43 10.04 -2.84
N ARG A 258 23.63 9.94 -1.51
CA ARG A 258 24.32 8.80 -0.90
C ARG A 258 23.60 7.53 -1.34
N ALA A 259 24.36 6.46 -1.57
CA ALA A 259 23.87 5.09 -1.71
C ALA A 259 22.66 4.87 -0.78
N ARG A 260 21.48 4.69 -1.38
CA ARG A 260 20.24 4.41 -0.64
C ARG A 260 20.12 2.91 -0.51
N GLN A 261 19.67 2.45 0.64
CA GLN A 261 19.27 1.05 0.77
C GLN A 261 18.04 0.82 -0.12
N ILE A 262 18.21 -0.02 -1.11
CA ILE A 262 17.15 -0.50 -1.99
C ILE A 262 16.65 -1.82 -1.45
N ALA A 263 15.35 -2.05 -1.54
CA ALA A 263 14.77 -3.36 -1.31
C ALA A 263 14.00 -3.81 -2.55
N VAL A 264 14.06 -5.11 -2.82
CA VAL A 264 13.42 -5.76 -3.95
C VAL A 264 12.46 -6.80 -3.40
N PHE A 265 11.17 -6.61 -3.65
CA PHE A 265 10.10 -7.48 -3.18
C PHE A 265 9.42 -8.16 -4.37
N PRO A 266 8.84 -9.35 -4.20
CA PRO A 266 8.05 -9.94 -5.26
C PRO A 266 6.80 -9.07 -5.48
N VAL A 267 6.31 -8.95 -6.72
CA VAL A 267 5.08 -8.16 -6.96
C VAL A 267 3.87 -8.81 -6.29
N MET A 268 3.92 -10.12 -6.07
CA MET A 268 2.88 -10.87 -5.37
C MET A 268 3.43 -11.75 -4.27
N GLY A 269 2.59 -11.98 -3.26
CA GLY A 269 2.90 -12.83 -2.12
C GLY A 269 3.60 -12.12 -0.97
N ILE A 270 3.80 -12.86 0.12
CA ILE A 270 4.55 -12.42 1.29
C ILE A 270 6.02 -12.79 1.06
N ASP A 271 6.93 -11.81 1.19
CA ASP A 271 8.36 -12.10 1.12
C ASP A 271 8.79 -12.98 2.31
N PRO A 272 9.24 -14.24 2.08
CA PRO A 272 9.58 -15.15 3.16
C PRO A 272 10.81 -14.72 3.97
N ASP A 273 11.70 -13.90 3.39
CA ASP A 273 12.93 -13.42 4.04
C ASP A 273 12.72 -12.22 4.99
N ARG A 274 11.46 -11.78 5.15
CA ARG A 274 11.16 -10.55 5.89
C ARG A 274 10.79 -10.82 7.36
N SER A 275 11.76 -10.66 8.27
CA SER A 275 11.50 -10.64 9.72
C SER A 275 11.13 -9.25 10.28
N ASP A 276 11.31 -8.19 9.48
CA ASP A 276 11.50 -6.81 9.93
C ASP A 276 10.64 -5.80 9.14
N ALA A 277 9.47 -6.26 8.67
CA ALA A 277 8.42 -5.35 8.22
C ALA A 277 7.98 -4.41 9.36
N PRO A 278 7.95 -3.07 9.17
CA PRO A 278 6.93 -2.27 9.82
C PRO A 278 5.62 -2.66 9.17
N SER A 279 5.02 -3.72 9.69
CA SER A 279 3.73 -4.20 9.25
C SER A 279 2.68 -3.19 9.67
N HIS A 280 2.18 -2.40 8.73
CA HIS A 280 0.78 -1.96 8.76
C HIS A 280 -0.20 -3.13 8.56
N VAL A 281 0.31 -4.36 8.38
CA VAL A 281 -0.45 -5.57 8.68
C VAL A 281 -0.72 -5.56 10.18
N CYS A 282 -1.93 -5.17 10.57
CA CYS A 282 -2.50 -5.51 11.86
C CYS A 282 -2.19 -6.99 12.11
N ARG A 283 -1.25 -7.27 13.02
CA ARG A 283 -1.16 -8.61 13.60
C ARG A 283 -2.47 -8.83 14.33
N CYS A 284 -3.43 -9.45 13.67
CA CYS A 284 -4.44 -10.23 14.36
C CYS A 284 -3.69 -11.36 15.06
N ARG A 285 -3.18 -11.05 16.25
CA ARG A 285 -2.74 -12.07 17.18
C ARG A 285 -4.00 -12.88 17.44
N ALA A 286 -4.04 -14.10 16.89
CA ALA A 286 -5.10 -15.05 17.18
C ALA A 286 -5.36 -15.00 18.69
N ALA A 287 -6.61 -14.74 19.06
CA ALA A 287 -7.04 -14.59 20.43
C ALA A 287 -6.92 -15.93 21.16
N ALA A 288 -5.70 -16.34 21.50
CA ALA A 288 -5.44 -17.27 22.58
C ALA A 288 -5.42 -16.41 23.86
N GLY A 289 -6.59 -16.29 24.49
CA GLY A 289 -6.77 -15.55 25.72
C GLY A 289 -5.84 -16.06 26.82
N VAL A 290 -4.96 -15.19 27.29
CA VAL A 290 -4.49 -15.21 28.68
C VAL A 290 -4.59 -13.77 29.17
N MET A 291 -5.60 -13.56 30.00
CA MET A 291 -5.90 -12.32 30.70
C MET A 291 -4.79 -12.10 31.73
N CYS A 292 -3.85 -11.18 31.46
CA CYS A 292 -2.93 -10.67 32.48
C CYS A 292 -3.54 -9.41 33.10
N GLU A 293 -4.18 -9.57 34.26
CA GLU A 293 -4.62 -8.49 35.13
C GLU A 293 -3.39 -7.68 35.60
N PRO A 294 -3.32 -6.35 35.39
CA PRO A 294 -2.30 -5.53 36.00
C PRO A 294 -2.66 -5.32 37.48
N ARG A 295 -1.97 -6.01 38.39
CA ARG A 295 -1.97 -5.66 39.82
C ARG A 295 -1.50 -4.21 39.97
N ARG A 296 -2.42 -3.29 40.26
CA ARG A 296 -2.09 -1.94 40.72
C ARG A 296 -1.49 -2.03 42.14
N PRO A 297 -0.35 -1.38 42.43
CA PRO A 297 0.11 -1.21 43.80
C PRO A 297 -0.83 -0.22 44.52
N VAL A 298 -1.30 -0.61 45.71
CA VAL A 298 -2.05 0.25 46.62
C VAL A 298 -1.07 1.28 47.21
N ALA A 299 -1.17 2.54 46.76
CA ALA A 299 -0.52 3.68 47.40
C ALA A 299 -1.53 4.35 48.33
N GLY A 300 -1.21 4.35 49.63
CA GLY A 300 -2.05 4.81 50.71
C GLY A 300 -2.36 6.31 50.67
N THR A 301 -3.61 6.63 50.95
CA THR A 301 -4.12 7.97 51.24
C THR A 301 -3.61 8.48 52.59
N GLN A 302 -2.85 9.57 52.59
CA GLN A 302 -2.81 10.50 53.73
C GLN A 302 -3.21 11.90 53.25
N ARG A 303 -4.24 12.45 53.89
CA ARG A 303 -4.72 13.83 53.74
C ARG A 303 -3.84 14.76 54.58
N GLY A 304 -3.57 15.97 54.05
CA GLY A 304 -3.03 17.12 54.78
C GLY A 304 -3.21 18.42 53.97
N PRO A 305 -3.32 19.61 54.61
CA PRO A 305 -4.28 20.64 54.20
C PRO A 305 -3.69 21.86 53.44
N ARG A 306 -4.57 22.62 52.76
CA ARG A 306 -4.33 23.98 52.22
C ARG A 306 -4.18 25.01 53.37
N PRO A 307 -3.37 26.07 53.22
CA PRO A 307 -3.80 27.39 52.68
C PRO A 307 -2.66 28.04 51.82
N GLY A 308 -2.70 29.19 51.16
CA GLY A 308 -3.53 30.39 51.12
C GLY A 308 -2.62 31.62 50.87
N ASP A 309 -2.86 32.31 49.74
CA ASP A 309 -2.69 33.76 49.49
C ASP A 309 -1.33 34.48 49.30
N ARG A 310 -1.39 35.56 48.49
CA ARG A 310 -0.46 36.69 48.19
C ARG A 310 0.48 36.62 46.96
N GLY A 311 0.13 37.45 45.96
CA GLY A 311 0.81 38.74 45.77
C GLY A 311 2.00 38.87 44.80
N SER A 312 1.72 39.42 43.60
CA SER A 312 2.50 40.42 42.83
C SER A 312 3.97 40.15 42.47
N THR A 313 4.31 40.27 41.17
CA THR A 313 5.10 41.41 40.65
C THR A 313 5.30 41.35 39.12
N LEU A 314 5.22 42.53 38.50
CA LEU A 314 5.46 42.82 37.09
C LEU A 314 6.93 42.57 36.67
N HIS A 315 7.16 42.17 35.42
CA HIS A 315 8.32 42.69 34.67
C HIS A 315 8.12 42.76 33.13
N ARG A 316 7.98 44.00 32.66
CA ARG A 316 8.72 44.69 31.58
C ARG A 316 9.15 43.93 30.31
N ARG A 317 8.63 44.40 29.16
CA ARG A 317 9.19 44.24 27.80
C ARG A 317 10.56 44.90 27.64
N LYS A 318 11.46 44.28 26.86
CA LYS A 318 12.14 44.88 25.69
C LYS A 318 12.64 43.80 24.70
N PRO A 319 12.81 44.15 23.40
CA PRO A 319 12.87 43.20 22.27
C PRO A 319 14.30 42.99 21.75
N GLY A 320 14.56 41.85 21.12
CA GLY A 320 15.74 41.67 20.26
C GLY A 320 16.19 40.22 20.11
N ALA A 321 16.42 39.83 18.85
CA ALA A 321 17.26 38.74 18.35
C ALA A 321 16.62 37.36 18.05
N ASN A 322 16.70 37.04 16.75
CA ASN A 322 16.90 35.74 16.11
C ASN A 322 15.84 34.64 16.27
N HIS A 323 14.97 34.53 15.25
CA HIS A 323 14.19 33.34 14.98
C HIS A 323 15.02 32.30 14.22
N THR A 324 15.65 31.41 14.98
CA THR A 324 15.84 30.00 14.60
C THR A 324 14.54 29.26 14.92
N PRO A 325 13.91 28.49 14.01
CA PRO A 325 12.82 27.61 14.40
C PRO A 325 13.41 26.32 15.01
N ALA A 326 13.14 26.13 16.29
CA ALA A 326 13.17 24.81 16.94
C ALA A 326 11.98 23.95 16.41
N PRO A 327 12.05 22.61 16.50
CA PRO A 327 11.12 21.73 15.84
C PRO A 327 9.82 21.62 16.63
N ASP A 328 8.71 22.01 16.01
CA ASP A 328 7.38 21.74 16.58
C ASP A 328 7.03 20.27 16.44
N ARG A 329 6.68 19.73 17.60
CA ARG A 329 6.06 18.42 17.81
C ARG A 329 4.57 18.56 17.57
N GLU A 330 4.03 17.81 16.62
CA GLU A 330 2.70 17.21 16.75
C GLU A 330 2.67 15.81 16.10
N PRO A 331 2.11 14.80 16.78
CA PRO A 331 1.90 13.48 16.23
C PRO A 331 0.51 13.40 15.59
N VAL A 332 0.44 13.25 14.26
CA VAL A 332 -0.80 12.79 13.62
C VAL A 332 -0.89 11.28 13.82
N VAL A 333 -1.50 10.88 14.93
CA VAL A 333 -1.95 9.52 15.19
C VAL A 333 -3.16 9.25 14.29
N GLY A 334 -2.91 8.63 13.14
CA GLY A 334 -3.96 7.99 12.35
C GLY A 334 -4.49 6.77 13.09
N VAL A 335 -5.53 6.96 13.91
CA VAL A 335 -6.26 5.85 14.53
C VAL A 335 -6.93 5.04 13.41
N CYS A 336 -6.50 3.80 13.25
CA CYS A 336 -7.13 2.82 12.37
C CYS A 336 -8.54 2.48 12.92
N ARG A 337 -9.56 3.19 12.45
CA ARG A 337 -10.98 3.04 12.86
C ARG A 337 -11.66 1.75 12.35
N LEU A 338 -10.93 0.80 11.77
CA LEU A 338 -11.49 -0.46 11.27
C LEU A 338 -11.61 -1.57 12.32
N CYS A 339 -11.03 -1.42 13.53
CA CYS A 339 -11.17 -2.41 14.61
C CYS A 339 -12.12 -1.99 15.75
N SER A 340 -12.74 -0.82 15.66
CA SER A 340 -13.73 -0.36 16.64
C SER A 340 -15.14 -0.45 16.06
N TRP A 341 -15.67 -1.67 16.01
CA TRP A 341 -17.11 -1.93 15.94
C TRP A 341 -17.58 -2.31 17.37
N PRO A 342 -18.07 -1.36 18.18
CA PRO A 342 -18.77 -1.68 19.42
C PRO A 342 -20.25 -1.84 19.07
N GLY A 343 -20.63 -3.00 18.56
CA GLY A 343 -22.03 -3.22 18.19
C GLY A 343 -22.25 -4.62 17.67
N ILE A 344 -22.38 -5.57 18.60
CA ILE A 344 -23.23 -6.80 18.49
C ILE A 344 -23.05 -7.72 19.72
N PHE A 345 -22.05 -7.53 20.58
CA PHE A 345 -21.82 -8.37 21.79
C PHE A 345 -22.25 -7.76 23.14
N SER A 346 -23.29 -6.92 23.16
CA SER A 346 -23.82 -6.30 24.41
C SER A 346 -25.23 -6.77 24.81
N LEU A 347 -25.71 -7.90 24.27
CA LEU A 347 -26.98 -8.51 24.70
C LEU A 347 -26.73 -9.88 25.36
N GLY A 348 -26.63 -9.87 26.70
CA GLY A 348 -26.76 -11.02 27.61
C GLY A 348 -25.47 -11.83 27.87
N PRO A 349 -25.15 -12.18 29.14
CA PRO A 349 -26.10 -12.83 30.05
C PRO A 349 -26.15 -12.18 31.45
N GLN A 350 -27.23 -11.44 31.72
CA GLN A 350 -27.64 -11.06 33.09
C GLN A 350 -29.01 -11.66 33.50
N TRP A 351 -29.56 -12.60 32.72
CA TRP A 351 -30.90 -13.16 32.93
C TRP A 351 -30.95 -14.65 33.32
N ALA A 352 -29.84 -15.23 33.82
CA ALA A 352 -29.80 -16.64 34.24
C ALA A 352 -29.40 -16.85 35.72
N GLY A 353 -29.67 -15.87 36.58
CA GLY A 353 -29.34 -15.91 38.02
C GLY A 353 -30.52 -15.81 39.00
N GLN A 354 -31.77 -15.74 38.53
CA GLN A 354 -32.93 -15.45 39.39
C GLN A 354 -34.08 -16.47 39.36
N LEU A 355 -33.89 -17.67 38.80
CA LEU A 355 -34.93 -18.72 38.74
C LEU A 355 -34.58 -20.03 39.47
N LEU A 356 -33.69 -19.98 40.46
CA LEU A 356 -33.37 -21.12 41.34
C LEU A 356 -33.35 -20.77 42.84
N GLN A 357 -34.21 -19.85 43.28
CA GLN A 357 -34.40 -19.57 44.72
C GLN A 357 -35.85 -19.34 45.20
N ARG A 358 -36.89 -19.61 44.39
CA ARG A 358 -38.27 -19.73 44.90
C ARG A 358 -39.05 -20.71 44.05
N GLY A 359 -39.51 -21.82 44.65
CA GLY A 359 -40.33 -22.86 44.03
C GLY A 359 -39.86 -24.24 44.43
#